data_AF-A0A3E4U9D0-F1
#
_entry.id   AF-A0A3E4U9D0-F1
#
_cell.length_a   1.000
_cell.length_b   1.000
_cell.length_c   1.000
_cell.angle_alpha   90.00
_cell.angle_beta   90.00
_cell.angle_gamma   90.00
#
_symmetry.space_group_name_H-M   'P 1'
#
loop_
_entity.id
_entity.type
_entity.pdbx_description
1 polymer ?
#
loop_
_entity_poly.entity_id
_entity_poly.type
_entity_poly.pdbx_seq_one_letter_code
_entity_poly.pdbx_strand_id
1 'polypeptide(L)'
;MPYCPKCDMEFIKGVTVCSDCGGPLFESKEEALAMQKAALAKEPDALMQEDLDSEESGEESGAMPKAEKPVRPPAAYVKKSQKYEDRKSSASAFLLVGGAITVFAVLCWAGIFDMPMAGFSKYLIQGTLTVMGIGCLVIAILTFRSAKGMVSEIEEEEKQTEELISWFLSAYRREDIDRRLDADFSDLGEDERNLKRFELISDLLITSKDLPDQAYVDALCEEIYSKLFDE
;
A
#
# COMPACT_ATOMS: atom_id res chain seq x y z
N MET A 1 -5.79 35.63 22.71
CA MET A 1 -6.94 34.83 23.19
C MET A 1 -6.38 33.43 23.42
N PRO A 2 -6.67 32.76 24.55
CA PRO A 2 -6.07 31.47 24.82
C PRO A 2 -6.29 30.49 23.67
N TYR A 3 -5.25 29.80 23.21
CA TYR A 3 -5.27 29.02 21.98
C TYR A 3 -4.86 27.57 22.24
N CYS A 4 -5.57 26.65 21.59
CA CYS A 4 -5.27 25.23 21.61
C CYS A 4 -4.57 24.80 20.31
N PRO A 5 -3.27 24.43 20.34
CA PRO A 5 -2.56 23.99 19.13
C PRO A 5 -2.97 22.60 18.66
N LYS A 6 -3.64 21.80 19.49
CA LYS A 6 -4.13 20.47 19.11
C LYS A 6 -5.45 20.53 18.33
N CYS A 7 -6.31 21.50 18.67
CA CYS A 7 -7.64 21.62 18.08
C CYS A 7 -7.78 22.82 17.14
N ASP A 8 -6.75 23.67 17.02
CA ASP A 8 -6.75 24.94 16.27
C ASP A 8 -7.94 25.85 16.59
N MET A 9 -8.22 26.04 17.88
CA MET A 9 -9.34 26.87 18.36
C MET A 9 -8.89 27.93 19.37
N GLU A 10 -9.52 29.10 19.29
CA GLU A 10 -9.33 30.22 20.22
C GLU A 10 -10.47 30.27 21.25
N PHE A 11 -10.10 30.48 22.50
CA PHE A 11 -10.99 30.50 23.64
C PHE A 11 -11.14 31.90 24.22
N ILE A 12 -12.25 32.12 24.94
CA ILE A 12 -12.51 33.38 25.64
C ILE A 12 -11.55 33.49 26.84
N LYS A 13 -11.11 34.72 27.16
CA LYS A 13 -10.17 34.99 28.26
C LYS A 13 -10.71 34.48 29.60
N GLY A 14 -9.93 33.65 30.29
CA GLY A 14 -10.27 33.07 31.59
C GLY A 14 -10.34 31.53 31.62
N VAL A 15 -10.29 30.88 30.46
CA VAL A 15 -10.26 29.41 30.34
C VAL A 15 -8.81 28.94 30.17
N THR A 16 -8.36 28.01 31.01
CA THR A 16 -6.97 27.51 31.03
C THR A 16 -6.82 26.09 30.47
N VAL A 17 -7.93 25.41 30.20
CA VAL A 17 -7.99 24.03 29.71
C VAL A 17 -8.96 23.94 28.53
N CYS A 18 -8.53 23.27 27.45
CA CYS A 18 -9.37 23.05 26.27
C CYS A 18 -10.51 22.07 26.58
N SER A 19 -11.75 22.46 26.26
CA SER A 19 -12.94 21.63 26.51
C SER A 19 -12.97 20.33 25.69
N ASP A 20 -12.35 20.30 24.50
CA ASP A 20 -12.42 19.14 23.60
C ASP A 20 -11.27 18.14 23.80
N CYS A 21 -10.06 18.62 24.06
CA CYS A 21 -8.88 17.73 24.21
C CYS A 21 -8.29 17.69 25.62
N GLY A 22 -8.81 18.48 26.56
CA GLY A 22 -8.30 18.55 27.93
C GLY A 22 -6.88 19.10 28.07
N GLY A 23 -6.29 19.64 26.99
CA GLY A 23 -4.93 20.17 26.97
C GLY A 23 -4.80 21.58 27.55
N PRO A 24 -3.61 21.98 28.03
CA PRO A 24 -3.35 23.34 28.48
C PRO A 24 -3.43 24.33 27.31
N LEU A 25 -4.10 25.46 27.53
CA LEU A 25 -4.23 26.55 26.56
C LEU A 25 -3.06 27.51 26.68
N PHE A 26 -2.52 27.94 25.54
CA PHE A 26 -1.43 28.93 25.47
C PHE A 26 -2.00 30.34 25.34
N GLU A 27 -1.31 31.35 25.88
CA GLU A 27 -1.84 32.73 25.94
C GLU A 27 -2.05 33.36 24.55
N SER A 28 -1.29 32.90 23.55
CA SER A 28 -1.40 33.33 22.15
C SER A 28 -1.11 32.20 21.14
N LYS A 29 -1.68 32.33 19.94
CA LYS A 29 -1.47 31.40 18.81
C LYS A 29 -0.01 31.37 18.35
N GLU A 30 0.68 32.51 18.37
CA GLU A 30 2.09 32.62 17.97
C GLU A 30 3.03 31.86 18.91
N GLU A 31 2.80 31.91 20.23
CA GLU A 31 3.62 31.18 21.20
C GLU A 31 3.43 29.66 21.10
N ALA A 32 2.20 29.21 20.84
CA ALA A 32 1.90 27.79 20.66
C ALA A 32 2.58 27.21 19.41
N LEU A 33 2.56 27.96 18.30
CA LEU A 33 3.22 27.58 17.05
C LEU A 33 4.75 27.64 17.17
N ALA A 34 5.30 28.62 17.92
CA ALA A 34 6.73 28.74 18.17
C ALA A 34 7.27 27.53 18.98
N MET A 35 6.55 27.07 20.01
CA MET A 35 6.93 25.87 20.76
C MET A 35 6.82 24.59 19.92
N GLN A 36 5.78 24.48 19.08
CA GLN A 36 5.59 23.32 18.20
C GLN A 36 6.69 23.23 17.13
N LYS A 37 7.09 24.38 16.55
CA LYS A 37 8.20 24.46 15.59
C LYS A 37 9.55 24.21 16.24
N ALA A 38 9.76 24.64 17.49
CA ALA A 38 10.98 24.35 18.25
C ALA A 38 11.09 22.87 18.66
N ALA A 39 9.96 22.18 18.89
CA ALA A 39 9.93 20.74 19.12
C ALA A 39 10.23 19.96 17.82
N LEU A 40 9.63 20.37 16.70
CA LEU A 40 9.84 19.74 15.39
C LEU A 40 11.29 19.93 14.86
N ALA A 41 11.95 21.04 15.22
CA ALA A 41 13.33 21.31 14.83
C ALA A 41 14.39 20.49 15.61
N LYS A 42 13.99 19.76 16.67
CA LYS A 42 14.91 18.93 17.46
C LYS A 42 15.02 17.47 17.01
N GLU A 43 14.26 17.05 16.00
CA GLU A 43 14.31 15.66 15.50
C GLU A 43 14.39 15.57 13.95
N PRO A 44 15.52 15.93 13.30
CA PRO A 44 15.66 15.82 11.85
C PRO A 44 16.37 14.54 11.34
N ASP A 45 16.52 13.46 12.12
CA ASP A 45 17.37 12.31 11.73
C ASP A 45 16.62 11.00 11.39
N ALA A 46 15.31 11.04 11.11
CA ALA A 46 14.53 9.81 10.90
C ALA A 46 13.64 9.76 9.64
N LEU A 47 13.62 10.78 8.78
CA LEU A 47 12.65 10.83 7.65
C LEU A 47 13.26 10.75 6.24
N MET A 48 14.54 10.40 6.09
CA MET A 48 15.19 10.36 4.78
C MET A 48 15.08 8.99 4.08
N GLN A 49 13.97 8.27 4.27
CA GLN A 49 13.79 6.93 3.68
C GLN A 49 12.42 6.68 3.04
N GLU A 50 11.64 7.72 2.73
CA GLU A 50 10.33 7.58 2.07
C GLU A 50 10.20 8.38 0.74
N ASP A 51 11.28 8.97 0.21
CA ASP A 51 11.25 9.74 -1.05
C ASP A 51 11.81 8.95 -2.26
N LEU A 52 11.34 7.72 -2.50
CA LEU A 52 11.67 6.97 -3.73
C LEU A 52 10.45 6.42 -4.50
N ASP A 53 9.22 6.73 -4.09
CA ASP A 53 8.00 6.19 -4.72
C ASP A 53 7.10 7.26 -5.37
N SER A 54 7.62 8.45 -5.71
CA SER A 54 6.77 9.50 -6.31
C SER A 54 7.48 10.34 -7.36
N GLU A 55 7.92 9.69 -8.44
CA GLU A 55 8.24 10.39 -9.69
C GLU A 55 7.62 9.65 -10.89
N GLU A 56 6.29 9.72 -11.04
CA GLU A 56 5.67 9.65 -12.37
C GLU A 56 4.23 10.23 -12.35
N SER A 57 4.09 11.51 -12.69
CA SER A 57 2.98 12.01 -13.50
C SER A 57 3.11 13.53 -13.66
N GLY A 58 3.25 13.97 -14.91
CA GLY A 58 3.26 15.37 -15.28
C GLY A 58 1.86 16.00 -15.37
N GLU A 59 1.93 17.31 -15.60
CA GLU A 59 0.96 18.21 -16.22
C GLU A 59 -0.05 19.00 -15.35
N GLU A 60 0.18 20.32 -15.47
CA GLU A 60 -0.75 21.45 -15.57
C GLU A 60 -1.72 21.79 -14.43
N SER A 61 -1.30 22.85 -13.73
CA SER A 61 -2.08 23.74 -12.89
C SER A 61 -3.28 24.34 -13.61
N GLY A 62 -4.49 23.89 -13.26
CA GLY A 62 -5.76 24.57 -13.47
C GLY A 62 -6.49 24.75 -12.14
N ALA A 63 -6.81 26.00 -11.77
CA ALA A 63 -7.46 26.36 -10.52
C ALA A 63 -8.84 25.68 -10.34
N MET A 64 -9.06 24.99 -9.22
CA MET A 64 -10.37 24.46 -8.83
C MET A 64 -11.09 25.36 -7.80
N PRO A 65 -12.42 25.56 -7.92
CA PRO A 65 -13.28 26.01 -6.84
C PRO A 65 -13.50 24.88 -5.81
N LYS A 66 -13.77 25.29 -4.57
CA LYS A 66 -14.00 24.50 -3.35
C LYS A 66 -14.84 23.22 -3.59
N ALA A 67 -14.17 22.06 -3.56
CA ALA A 67 -14.78 20.74 -3.65
C ALA A 67 -15.01 20.14 -2.24
N GLU A 68 -16.19 19.54 -2.09
CA GLU A 68 -16.58 18.64 -1.01
C GLU A 68 -15.57 17.48 -0.87
N LYS A 69 -15.27 17.03 0.35
CA LYS A 69 -14.26 15.99 0.60
C LYS A 69 -14.60 14.73 -0.23
N PRO A 70 -13.70 14.22 -1.09
CA PRO A 70 -13.92 12.93 -1.72
C PRO A 70 -13.92 11.86 -0.63
N VAL A 71 -15.00 11.08 -0.56
CA VAL A 71 -15.02 9.78 0.13
C VAL A 71 -13.93 8.95 -0.52
N ARG A 72 -12.85 8.68 0.23
CA ARG A 72 -11.77 7.82 -0.26
C ARG A 72 -12.40 6.46 -0.54
N PRO A 73 -12.29 5.90 -1.75
CA PRO A 73 -12.67 4.51 -1.96
C PRO A 73 -11.86 3.64 -0.97
N PRO A 74 -12.45 2.59 -0.39
CA PRO A 74 -11.68 1.65 0.42
C PRO A 74 -10.51 1.16 -0.44
N ALA A 75 -9.30 1.24 0.10
CA ALA A 75 -8.12 0.76 -0.62
C ALA A 75 -8.38 -0.69 -1.01
N ALA A 76 -8.40 -0.96 -2.33
CA ALA A 76 -8.63 -2.30 -2.84
C ALA A 76 -7.67 -3.27 -2.16
N TYR A 77 -8.18 -4.38 -1.61
CA TYR A 77 -7.34 -5.33 -0.92
C TYR A 77 -6.32 -5.93 -1.88
N VAL A 78 -5.05 -5.70 -1.57
CA VAL A 78 -3.95 -6.24 -2.36
C VAL A 78 -3.51 -7.55 -1.74
N LYS A 79 -3.79 -8.66 -2.43
CA LYS A 79 -3.36 -10.01 -2.04
C LYS A 79 -1.83 -10.04 -1.87
N LYS A 80 -1.31 -10.73 -0.85
CA LYS A 80 0.15 -10.89 -0.67
C LYS A 80 0.83 -11.52 -1.90
N SER A 81 0.10 -12.36 -2.64
CA SER A 81 0.51 -12.95 -3.92
C SER A 81 0.87 -11.89 -4.97
N GLN A 82 0.03 -10.86 -5.14
CA GLN A 82 0.30 -9.76 -6.09
C GLN A 82 1.54 -8.95 -5.69
N LYS A 83 1.70 -8.62 -4.40
CA LYS A 83 2.91 -7.93 -3.90
C LYS A 83 4.18 -8.73 -4.16
N TYR A 84 4.11 -10.06 -4.09
CA TYR A 84 5.24 -10.92 -4.41
C TYR A 84 5.56 -10.95 -5.90
N GLU A 85 4.56 -10.98 -6.77
CA GLU A 85 4.77 -10.92 -8.23
C GLU A 85 5.43 -9.60 -8.66
N ASP A 86 4.99 -8.47 -8.12
CA ASP A 86 5.64 -7.17 -8.33
C ASP A 86 7.11 -7.19 -7.90
N ARG A 87 7.38 -7.66 -6.67
CA ARG A 87 8.77 -7.75 -6.16
C ARG A 87 9.64 -8.72 -6.96
N LYS A 88 9.07 -9.83 -7.43
CA LYS A 88 9.78 -10.81 -8.27
C LYS A 88 10.10 -10.21 -9.65
N SER A 89 9.17 -9.46 -10.23
CA SER A 89 9.38 -8.75 -11.49
C SER A 89 10.53 -7.74 -11.36
N SER A 90 10.51 -6.90 -10.31
CA SER A 90 11.59 -5.95 -10.05
C SER A 90 12.95 -6.64 -9.82
N ALA A 91 12.97 -7.72 -9.01
CA ALA A 91 14.19 -8.47 -8.74
C ALA A 91 14.80 -9.08 -10.01
N SER A 92 13.95 -9.55 -10.93
CA SER A 92 14.39 -10.14 -12.19
C SER A 92 15.02 -9.11 -13.14
N ALA A 93 14.50 -7.88 -13.16
CA ALA A 93 15.07 -6.78 -13.95
C ALA A 93 16.48 -6.42 -13.45
N PHE A 94 16.66 -6.29 -12.13
CA PHE A 94 17.98 -6.05 -11.53
C PHE A 94 18.94 -7.21 -11.76
N LEU A 95 18.47 -8.46 -11.75
CA LEU A 95 19.30 -9.63 -12.07
C LEU A 95 19.75 -9.62 -13.54
N LEU A 96 18.86 -9.33 -14.49
CA LEU A 96 19.21 -9.31 -15.91
C LEU A 96 20.19 -8.18 -16.23
N VAL A 97 19.86 -6.96 -15.83
CA VAL A 97 20.70 -5.79 -16.12
C VAL A 97 22.02 -5.87 -15.35
N GLY A 98 21.97 -6.16 -14.06
CA GLY A 98 23.16 -6.33 -13.23
C GLY A 98 24.03 -7.50 -13.67
N GLY A 99 23.41 -8.62 -14.08
CA GLY A 99 24.10 -9.78 -14.64
C GLY A 99 24.81 -9.45 -15.96
N ALA A 100 24.12 -8.80 -16.90
CA ALA A 100 24.72 -8.37 -18.16
C ALA A 100 25.90 -7.41 -17.95
N ILE A 101 25.75 -6.42 -17.05
CA ILE A 101 26.83 -5.48 -16.71
C ILE A 101 28.01 -6.20 -16.06
N THR A 102 27.74 -7.13 -15.14
CA THR A 102 28.79 -7.90 -14.46
C THR A 102 29.54 -8.80 -15.44
N VAL A 103 28.84 -9.49 -16.35
CA VAL A 103 29.44 -10.31 -17.40
C VAL A 103 30.27 -9.45 -18.36
N PHE A 104 29.75 -8.31 -18.79
CA PHE A 104 30.48 -7.35 -19.63
C PHE A 104 31.74 -6.83 -18.93
N ALA A 105 31.64 -6.51 -17.64
CA ALA A 105 32.78 -6.09 -16.84
C ALA A 105 33.86 -7.18 -16.80
N VAL A 106 33.49 -8.43 -16.55
CA VAL A 106 34.41 -9.59 -16.55
C VAL A 106 35.06 -9.79 -17.94
N LEU A 107 34.31 -9.61 -19.03
CA LEU A 107 34.84 -9.66 -20.39
C LEU A 107 35.87 -8.56 -20.66
N CYS A 108 35.69 -7.36 -20.09
CA CYS A 108 36.70 -6.30 -20.13
C CYS A 108 37.95 -6.64 -19.32
N TRP A 109 37.84 -7.38 -18.20
CA TRP A 109 39.01 -7.89 -17.44
C TRP A 109 39.77 -8.97 -18.19
N ALA A 110 39.06 -9.82 -18.93
CA ALA A 110 39.66 -10.86 -19.77
C ALA A 110 40.38 -10.31 -21.03
N GLY A 111 40.32 -9.00 -21.28
CA GLY A 111 40.97 -8.38 -22.44
C GLY A 111 40.33 -8.74 -23.79
N ILE A 112 39.08 -9.22 -23.78
CA ILE A 112 38.35 -9.57 -25.01
C ILE A 112 37.84 -8.33 -25.74
N PHE A 113 37.40 -7.33 -24.98
CA PHE A 113 37.00 -6.01 -25.49
C PHE A 113 38.06 -4.98 -25.12
N ASP A 114 38.94 -4.66 -26.06
CA ASP A 114 39.88 -3.54 -25.91
C ASP A 114 39.17 -2.21 -26.18
N MET A 115 38.85 -1.48 -25.11
CA MET A 115 38.44 -0.09 -25.23
C MET A 115 39.63 0.79 -25.65
N PRO A 116 39.44 1.80 -26.53
CA PRO A 116 40.49 2.69 -27.03
C PRO A 116 40.98 3.73 -26.00
N MET A 117 40.79 3.48 -24.71
CA MET A 117 41.22 4.36 -23.62
C MET A 117 42.47 3.80 -22.95
N ALA A 118 43.59 4.52 -23.06
CA ALA A 118 44.90 4.12 -22.57
C ALA A 118 45.23 4.74 -21.21
N GLY A 119 45.74 3.94 -20.27
CA GLY A 119 46.28 4.39 -18.98
C GLY A 119 45.39 4.15 -17.77
N PHE A 120 45.58 4.92 -16.70
CA PHE A 120 44.90 4.77 -15.40
C PHE A 120 43.37 4.91 -15.48
N SER A 121 42.87 5.67 -16.46
CA SER A 121 41.44 5.85 -16.72
C SER A 121 40.72 4.53 -17.07
N LYS A 122 41.40 3.57 -17.71
CA LYS A 122 40.86 2.23 -18.01
C LYS A 122 40.49 1.51 -16.71
N TYR A 123 41.38 1.52 -15.73
CA TYR A 123 41.16 0.86 -14.44
C TYR A 123 40.09 1.55 -13.59
N LEU A 124 39.99 2.88 -13.65
CA LEU A 124 38.93 3.62 -12.95
C LEU A 124 37.54 3.25 -13.50
N ILE A 125 37.34 3.34 -14.82
CA ILE A 125 36.06 3.05 -15.47
C ILE A 125 35.67 1.58 -15.30
N GLN A 126 36.66 0.69 -15.46
CA GLN A 126 36.44 -0.74 -15.28
C GLN A 126 36.13 -1.09 -13.82
N GLY A 127 36.78 -0.42 -12.87
CA GLY A 127 36.49 -0.56 -11.44
C GLY A 127 35.06 -0.13 -11.11
N THR A 128 34.63 1.08 -11.51
CA THR A 128 33.28 1.57 -11.20
C THR A 128 32.19 0.70 -11.82
N LEU A 129 32.38 0.25 -13.07
CA LEU A 129 31.43 -0.64 -13.74
C LEU A 129 31.27 -1.98 -13.00
N THR A 130 32.37 -2.55 -12.52
CA THR A 130 32.32 -3.81 -11.74
C THR A 130 31.60 -3.63 -10.41
N VAL A 131 31.89 -2.54 -9.69
CA VAL A 131 31.28 -2.26 -8.39
C VAL A 131 29.78 -2.07 -8.54
N MET A 132 29.35 -1.34 -9.57
CA MET A 132 27.92 -1.11 -9.82
C MET A 132 27.21 -2.41 -10.24
N GLY A 133 27.82 -3.23 -11.11
CA GLY A 133 27.27 -4.53 -11.50
C GLY A 133 27.12 -5.49 -10.32
N ILE A 134 28.16 -5.59 -9.47
CA ILE A 134 28.12 -6.40 -8.25
C ILE A 134 27.06 -5.86 -7.27
N GLY A 135 26.95 -4.54 -7.11
CA GLY A 135 25.93 -3.91 -6.27
C GLY A 135 24.51 -4.29 -6.68
N CYS A 136 24.19 -4.19 -7.97
CA CYS A 136 22.90 -4.62 -8.51
C CYS A 136 22.64 -6.12 -8.27
N LEU A 137 23.67 -6.95 -8.43
CA LEU A 137 23.56 -8.40 -8.26
C LEU A 137 23.33 -8.80 -6.79
N VAL A 138 23.96 -8.09 -5.84
CA VAL A 138 23.73 -8.27 -4.39
C VAL A 138 22.29 -7.89 -4.03
N ILE A 139 21.82 -6.73 -4.46
CA ILE A 139 20.44 -6.29 -4.20
C ILE A 139 19.45 -7.31 -4.77
N ALA A 140 19.68 -7.77 -6.00
CA ALA A 140 18.80 -8.76 -6.61
C ALA A 140 18.76 -10.07 -5.79
N ILE A 141 19.91 -10.60 -5.33
CA ILE A 141 19.95 -11.79 -4.46
C ILE A 141 19.22 -11.57 -3.15
N LEU A 142 19.39 -10.40 -2.50
CA LEU A 142 18.70 -10.08 -1.27
C LEU A 142 17.18 -10.01 -1.47
N THR A 143 16.73 -9.43 -2.59
CA THR A 143 15.31 -9.38 -2.97
C THR A 143 14.74 -10.77 -3.21
N PHE A 144 15.46 -11.65 -3.93
CA PHE A 144 15.03 -13.04 -4.13
C PHE A 144 14.93 -13.81 -2.80
N ARG A 145 15.84 -13.56 -1.86
CA ARG A 145 15.82 -14.23 -0.56
C ARG A 145 14.66 -13.75 0.31
N SER A 146 14.36 -12.45 0.30
CA SER A 146 13.19 -11.90 0.95
C SER A 146 11.89 -12.41 0.32
N ALA A 147 11.84 -12.51 -1.01
CA ALA A 147 10.69 -13.02 -1.74
C ALA A 147 10.39 -14.49 -1.34
N LYS A 148 11.43 -15.33 -1.15
CA LYS A 148 11.25 -16.73 -0.75
C LYS A 148 10.55 -16.92 0.61
N GLY A 149 10.71 -15.98 1.55
CA GLY A 149 9.99 -16.01 2.82
C GLY A 149 8.49 -15.69 2.68
N MET A 150 8.15 -14.80 1.75
CA MET A 150 6.76 -14.42 1.48
C MET A 150 5.95 -15.55 0.84
N VAL A 151 6.59 -16.45 0.07
CA VAL A 151 5.91 -17.56 -0.61
C VAL A 151 5.16 -18.48 0.36
N SER A 152 5.76 -18.83 1.50
CA SER A 152 5.09 -19.67 2.49
C SER A 152 3.91 -18.96 3.15
N GLU A 153 4.04 -17.67 3.41
CA GLU A 153 2.95 -16.86 3.97
C GLU A 153 1.80 -16.68 2.97
N ILE A 154 2.11 -16.61 1.66
CA ILE A 154 1.12 -16.54 0.58
C ILE A 154 0.34 -17.86 0.49
N GLU A 155 1.02 -18.99 0.54
CA GLU A 155 0.36 -20.31 0.47
C GLU A 155 -0.59 -20.53 1.66
N GLU A 156 -0.18 -20.09 2.86
CA GLU A 156 -1.04 -20.14 4.05
C GLU A 156 -2.28 -19.23 3.91
N GLU A 157 -2.11 -17.99 3.42
CA GLU A 157 -3.23 -17.06 3.21
C GLU A 157 -4.17 -17.49 2.09
N GLU A 158 -3.64 -17.99 0.97
CA GLU A 158 -4.46 -18.51 -0.13
C GLU A 158 -5.29 -19.71 0.33
N LYS A 159 -4.68 -20.62 1.10
CA LYS A 159 -5.41 -21.76 1.68
C LYS A 159 -6.49 -21.33 2.65
N GLN A 160 -6.23 -20.34 3.50
CA GLN A 160 -7.26 -19.79 4.40
C GLN A 160 -8.40 -19.13 3.63
N THR A 161 -8.06 -18.37 2.58
CA THR A 161 -9.04 -17.73 1.69
C THR A 161 -9.92 -18.79 1.02
N GLU A 162 -9.32 -19.87 0.49
CA GLU A 162 -10.04 -20.96 -0.16
C GLU A 162 -10.90 -21.76 0.83
N GLU A 163 -10.40 -22.01 2.05
CA GLU A 163 -11.19 -22.63 3.12
C GLU A 163 -12.40 -21.77 3.50
N LEU A 164 -12.25 -20.45 3.53
CA LEU A 164 -13.32 -19.52 3.85
C LEU A 164 -14.40 -19.48 2.75
N ILE A 165 -13.96 -19.44 1.49
CA ILE A 165 -14.86 -19.48 0.33
C ILE A 165 -15.60 -20.82 0.29
N SER A 166 -14.89 -21.94 0.42
CA SER A 166 -15.50 -23.26 0.40
C SER A 166 -16.47 -23.48 1.57
N TRP A 167 -16.13 -23.00 2.76
CA TRP A 167 -17.05 -22.97 3.89
C TRP A 167 -18.31 -22.16 3.57
N PHE A 168 -18.18 -20.95 3.02
CA PHE A 168 -19.32 -20.11 2.69
C PHE A 168 -20.24 -20.77 1.66
N LEU A 169 -19.67 -21.30 0.57
CA LEU A 169 -20.42 -22.00 -0.48
C LEU A 169 -21.08 -23.30 0.02
N SER A 170 -20.55 -23.91 1.08
CA SER A 170 -21.15 -25.08 1.72
C SER A 170 -22.29 -24.72 2.70
N ALA A 171 -22.20 -23.56 3.34
CA ALA A 171 -23.14 -23.10 4.35
C ALA A 171 -24.32 -22.32 3.76
N TYR A 172 -24.09 -21.60 2.65
CA TYR A 172 -25.08 -20.74 2.00
C TYR A 172 -25.13 -21.04 0.51
N ARG A 173 -26.34 -21.20 -0.03
CA ARG A 173 -26.57 -21.29 -1.47
C ARG A 173 -27.17 -20.01 -2.04
N ARG A 174 -27.07 -19.85 -3.37
CA ARG A 174 -27.71 -18.78 -4.14
C ARG A 174 -29.16 -18.56 -3.72
N GLU A 175 -29.92 -19.66 -3.60
CA GLU A 175 -31.35 -19.60 -3.27
C GLU A 175 -31.62 -19.12 -1.84
N ASP A 176 -30.69 -19.32 -0.91
CA ASP A 176 -30.85 -18.87 0.48
C ASP A 176 -30.57 -17.37 0.63
N ILE A 177 -29.65 -16.84 -0.18
CA ILE A 177 -29.35 -15.40 -0.29
C ILE A 177 -30.53 -14.69 -0.95
N ASP A 178 -31.01 -15.19 -2.09
CA ASP A 178 -32.15 -14.61 -2.79
C ASP A 178 -33.44 -14.68 -1.97
N ARG A 179 -33.69 -15.80 -1.27
CA ARG A 179 -34.88 -15.91 -0.39
C ARG A 179 -34.85 -14.89 0.76
N ARG A 180 -33.68 -14.59 1.32
CA ARG A 180 -33.54 -13.57 2.36
C ARG A 180 -33.78 -12.17 1.80
N LEU A 181 -33.25 -11.90 0.61
CA LEU A 181 -33.49 -10.63 -0.08
C LEU A 181 -34.95 -10.43 -0.47
N ASP A 182 -35.61 -11.46 -1.02
CA ASP A 182 -37.02 -11.38 -1.45
C ASP A 182 -37.97 -11.21 -0.24
N ALA A 183 -37.60 -11.70 0.94
CA ALA A 183 -38.38 -11.52 2.17
C ALA A 183 -38.38 -10.07 2.68
N ASP A 184 -37.24 -9.38 2.55
CA ASP A 184 -37.07 -8.01 3.05
C ASP A 184 -37.31 -6.96 1.95
N PHE A 185 -37.13 -7.30 0.67
CA PHE A 185 -37.05 -6.36 -0.44
C PHE A 185 -37.59 -6.89 -1.78
N SER A 186 -38.85 -7.32 -1.82
CA SER A 186 -39.49 -7.94 -3.00
C SER A 186 -39.68 -7.04 -4.23
N ASP A 187 -39.49 -5.73 -4.12
CA ASP A 187 -39.83 -4.72 -5.17
C ASP A 187 -38.60 -3.90 -5.65
N LEU A 188 -37.38 -4.39 -5.41
CA LEU A 188 -36.15 -3.72 -5.86
C LEU A 188 -35.86 -3.97 -7.33
N GLY A 189 -35.29 -2.96 -8.00
CA GLY A 189 -34.71 -3.12 -9.33
C GLY A 189 -33.55 -4.11 -9.34
N GLU A 190 -33.21 -4.64 -10.52
CA GLU A 190 -32.14 -5.65 -10.68
C GLU A 190 -30.77 -5.15 -10.18
N ASP A 191 -30.45 -3.88 -10.47
CA ASP A 191 -29.20 -3.24 -10.01
C ASP A 191 -29.16 -3.07 -8.49
N GLU A 192 -30.27 -2.68 -7.86
CA GLU A 192 -30.38 -2.52 -6.40
C GLU A 192 -30.31 -3.87 -5.68
N ARG A 193 -30.92 -4.90 -6.28
CA ARG A 193 -30.85 -6.28 -5.79
C ARG A 193 -29.42 -6.80 -5.77
N ASN A 194 -28.62 -6.53 -6.81
CA ASN A 194 -27.22 -6.95 -6.87
C ASN A 194 -26.36 -6.29 -5.78
N LEU A 195 -26.57 -5.00 -5.52
CA LEU A 195 -25.91 -4.30 -4.41
C LEU A 195 -26.29 -4.92 -3.05
N LYS A 196 -27.58 -5.24 -2.84
CA LYS A 196 -28.03 -5.88 -1.60
C LYS A 196 -27.51 -7.30 -1.41
N ARG A 197 -27.32 -8.07 -2.49
CA ARG A 197 -26.66 -9.39 -2.42
C ARG A 197 -25.24 -9.25 -1.90
N PHE A 198 -24.49 -8.26 -2.42
CA PHE A 198 -23.13 -7.95 -1.96
C PHE A 198 -23.09 -7.58 -0.48
N GLU A 199 -23.96 -6.64 -0.05
CA GLU A 199 -24.05 -6.25 1.36
C GLU A 199 -24.36 -7.45 2.27
N LEU A 200 -25.29 -8.33 1.87
CA LEU A 200 -25.67 -9.50 2.65
C LEU A 200 -24.53 -10.54 2.75
N ILE A 201 -23.80 -10.79 1.66
CA ILE A 201 -22.65 -11.69 1.66
C ILE A 201 -21.55 -11.13 2.58
N SER A 202 -21.25 -9.83 2.48
CA SER A 202 -20.28 -9.15 3.34
C SER A 202 -20.67 -9.25 4.82
N ASP A 203 -21.93 -8.96 5.17
CA ASP A 203 -22.43 -9.05 6.54
C ASP A 203 -22.36 -10.47 7.13
N LEU A 204 -22.66 -11.48 6.31
CA LEU A 204 -22.53 -12.89 6.70
C LEU A 204 -21.07 -13.28 6.95
N LEU A 205 -20.13 -12.80 6.15
CA LEU A 205 -18.70 -13.04 6.34
C LEU A 205 -18.20 -12.39 7.64
N ILE A 206 -18.58 -11.14 7.89
CA ILE A 206 -18.21 -10.39 9.12
C ILE A 206 -18.79 -11.08 10.36
N THR A 207 -20.07 -11.43 10.33
CA THR A 207 -20.77 -12.00 11.49
C THR A 207 -20.31 -13.42 11.85
N SER A 208 -19.99 -14.24 10.85
CA SER A 208 -19.68 -15.65 11.07
C SER A 208 -18.23 -15.93 11.45
N LYS A 209 -17.29 -15.12 10.94
CA LYS A 209 -15.86 -15.37 11.03
C LYS A 209 -15.06 -14.25 11.68
N ASP A 210 -15.72 -13.15 12.08
CA ASP A 210 -15.13 -12.03 12.82
C ASP A 210 -13.85 -11.50 12.15
N LEU A 211 -13.94 -11.25 10.84
CA LEU A 211 -12.81 -10.71 10.08
C LEU A 211 -12.70 -9.20 10.31
N PRO A 212 -11.56 -8.70 10.85
CA PRO A 212 -11.42 -7.28 11.18
C PRO A 212 -11.03 -6.40 9.99
N ASP A 213 -10.57 -6.98 8.88
CA ASP A 213 -10.13 -6.24 7.69
C ASP A 213 -11.25 -6.17 6.65
N GLN A 214 -11.89 -4.99 6.56
CA GLN A 214 -12.97 -4.74 5.62
C GLN A 214 -12.54 -4.94 4.16
N ALA A 215 -11.31 -4.56 3.80
CA ALA A 215 -10.85 -4.69 2.43
C ALA A 215 -10.74 -6.16 2.03
N TYR A 216 -10.28 -7.02 2.95
CA TYR A 216 -10.20 -8.46 2.73
C TYR A 216 -11.60 -9.09 2.57
N VAL A 217 -12.57 -8.66 3.39
CA VAL A 217 -13.96 -9.10 3.28
C VAL A 217 -14.57 -8.70 1.94
N ASP A 218 -14.34 -7.47 1.48
CA ASP A 218 -14.87 -6.99 0.21
C ASP A 218 -14.31 -7.82 -0.97
N ALA A 219 -13.01 -8.11 -0.97
CA ALA A 219 -12.38 -8.97 -1.99
C ALA A 219 -12.89 -10.43 -1.96
N LEU A 220 -13.13 -10.98 -0.77
CA LEU A 220 -13.76 -12.30 -0.61
C LEU A 220 -15.21 -12.30 -1.10
N CYS A 221 -15.95 -11.23 -0.81
CA CYS A 221 -17.33 -11.05 -1.23
C CYS A 221 -17.43 -11.01 -2.76
N GLU A 222 -16.53 -10.30 -3.44
CA GLU A 222 -16.44 -10.30 -4.90
C GLU A 222 -16.21 -11.71 -5.46
N GLU A 223 -15.26 -12.45 -4.90
CA GLU A 223 -14.93 -13.81 -5.36
C GLU A 223 -16.10 -14.80 -5.12
N ILE A 224 -16.76 -14.69 -3.96
CA ILE A 224 -17.93 -15.50 -3.61
C ILE A 224 -19.13 -15.15 -4.49
N TYR A 225 -19.39 -13.85 -4.70
CA TYR A 225 -20.49 -13.40 -5.55
C TYR A 225 -20.33 -13.92 -6.97
N SER A 226 -19.13 -13.82 -7.55
CA SER A 226 -18.87 -14.34 -8.89
C SER A 226 -19.11 -15.86 -8.97
N LYS A 227 -18.60 -16.64 -8.01
CA LYS A 227 -18.86 -18.10 -7.94
C LYS A 227 -20.34 -18.44 -7.74
N LEU A 228 -21.08 -17.57 -7.04
CA LEU A 228 -22.48 -17.79 -6.75
C LEU A 228 -23.42 -17.26 -7.81
N PHE A 229 -23.07 -16.35 -8.70
CA PHE A 229 -24.03 -15.71 -9.63
C PHE A 229 -23.56 -15.63 -11.08
N ASP A 230 -22.26 -15.74 -11.37
CA ASP A 230 -21.72 -15.70 -12.74
C ASP A 230 -21.55 -17.09 -13.39
N GLU A 231 -21.69 -18.19 -12.63
CA GLU A 231 -21.79 -19.59 -13.13
C GLU A 231 -23.24 -20.11 -13.21
#